data_AF-A0A803PQ90-F1
#
_entry.id   AF-A0A803PQ90-F1
#
_cell.length_a   1.000
_cell.length_b   1.000
_cell.length_c   1.000
_cell.angle_alpha   90.00
_cell.angle_beta   90.00
_cell.angle_gamma   90.00
#
_symmetry.space_group_name_H-M   'P 1'
#
loop_
_entity.id
_entity.type
_entity.pdbx_description
1 polymer ?
#
loop_
_entity_poly.entity_id
_entity_poly.type
_entity_poly.pdbx_seq_one_letter_code
_entity_poly.pdbx_strand_id
1 'polypeptide(L)'
;MLCLIFYDEYGMFCGGLNRKTKVKIEFEDIAEEVNYWQPSLVCYVIGANPPVNILDGFLRRIWKDAVVKVGLLAKGIFIIKFQNLEMRDKIMEQGYVFFDRKVMKPWNSVDDFTKSHLHCQLGSGRIIVAWQPSAYSVDIKYCSSQLVHCYIHSMKQNEKFFVTFIYGFNDEQKREELWGNLEKLATGIQEPWIILGDFNEILYANERVGRKAQSNPSQRLRDCMELCEITDLKFSGSFLTWNNKQKPDDRIFSKIDRAMVNPQWSCSFPNSKAVFLPKLSFDHIPILVSIYQDWSSRKKPFRYYNMWKLAPDFDAKVIQCWNEDVKG
;
A
#
# COMPACT_ATOMS: atom_id res chain seq x y z
N MET A 1 6.45 -4.75 7.07
CA MET A 1 5.46 -3.95 6.34
C MET A 1 4.80 -4.88 5.33
N LEU A 2 3.47 -5.00 5.34
CA LEU A 2 2.76 -5.60 4.20
C LEU A 2 2.54 -4.49 3.18
N CYS A 3 2.97 -4.69 1.94
CA CYS A 3 2.78 -3.73 0.86
C CYS A 3 1.73 -4.27 -0.11
N LEU A 4 0.78 -3.40 -0.45
CA LEU A 4 -0.23 -3.63 -1.47
C LEU A 4 0.08 -2.74 -2.66
N ILE A 5 0.15 -3.32 -3.85
CA ILE A 5 0.27 -2.57 -5.10
C ILE A 5 -0.94 -2.94 -5.96
N PHE A 6 -1.79 -1.96 -6.26
CA PHE A 6 -2.88 -2.06 -7.23
C PHE A 6 -2.41 -1.58 -8.60
N TYR A 7 -2.84 -2.26 -9.66
CA TYR A 7 -2.68 -1.81 -11.04
C TYR A 7 -4.07 -1.63 -11.66
N ASP A 8 -4.33 -0.47 -12.26
CA ASP A 8 -5.49 -0.26 -13.14
C ASP A 8 -5.04 -0.29 -14.62
N GLU A 9 -5.74 -1.08 -15.43
CA GLU A 9 -5.52 -1.15 -16.88
C GLU A 9 -6.49 -0.20 -17.59
N TYR A 10 -6.03 0.99 -17.95
CA TYR A 10 -6.67 1.79 -19.00
C TYR A 10 -5.67 2.24 -20.07
N GLY A 11 -5.59 1.43 -21.14
CA GLY A 11 -5.67 1.89 -22.52
C GLY A 11 -4.39 2.24 -23.28
N MET A 12 -3.92 1.31 -24.13
CA MET A 12 -3.62 1.57 -25.54
C MET A 12 -3.73 0.27 -26.37
N PHE A 13 -4.42 0.37 -27.51
CA PHE A 13 -4.86 -0.72 -28.40
C PHE A 13 -3.77 -1.26 -29.35
N CYS A 14 -4.00 -2.52 -29.77
CA CYS A 14 -3.64 -3.20 -31.03
C CYS A 14 -2.17 -3.51 -31.41
N GLY A 15 -1.89 -4.81 -31.46
CA GLY A 15 -0.87 -5.43 -32.32
C GLY A 15 -0.92 -6.95 -32.16
N GLY A 16 -1.66 -7.64 -33.02
CA GLY A 16 -1.91 -9.08 -32.90
C GLY A 16 -0.65 -9.92 -33.01
N LEU A 17 -0.55 -10.98 -32.21
CA LEU A 17 0.34 -12.11 -32.46
C LEU A 17 -0.27 -13.39 -31.87
N ASN A 18 -0.21 -14.44 -32.68
CA ASN A 18 -0.86 -15.72 -32.52
C ASN A 18 -0.56 -16.42 -31.17
N ARG A 19 -1.62 -17.00 -30.58
CA ARG A 19 -1.53 -18.04 -29.55
C ARG A 19 -0.81 -19.28 -30.12
N LYS A 20 0.33 -19.66 -29.53
CA LYS A 20 0.74 -21.05 -29.16
C LYS A 20 2.26 -21.20 -29.03
N THR A 21 2.84 -20.79 -27.89
CA THR A 21 3.93 -21.53 -27.21
C THR A 21 4.08 -20.94 -25.80
N LYS A 22 4.06 -21.77 -24.74
CA LYS A 22 4.53 -21.33 -23.42
C LYS A 22 6.04 -21.51 -23.40
N VAL A 23 6.78 -20.41 -23.61
CA VAL A 23 8.23 -20.39 -23.39
C VAL A 23 8.47 -20.31 -21.89
N LYS A 24 9.21 -21.26 -21.33
CA LYS A 24 9.69 -21.22 -19.95
C LYS A 24 11.11 -20.67 -20.01
N ILE A 25 11.33 -19.53 -19.35
CA ILE A 25 12.65 -18.91 -19.22
C ILE A 25 13.29 -19.50 -17.98
N GLU A 26 14.39 -20.23 -18.15
CA GLU A 26 15.21 -20.76 -17.07
C GLU A 26 16.29 -19.75 -16.67
N PHE A 27 16.93 -19.95 -15.52
CA PHE A 27 18.00 -19.06 -15.06
C PHE A 27 19.17 -18.98 -16.06
N GLU A 28 19.46 -20.07 -16.73
CA GLU A 28 20.49 -20.18 -17.77
C GLU A 28 20.23 -19.25 -18.95
N ASP A 29 18.95 -19.03 -19.31
CA ASP A 29 18.55 -18.14 -20.40
C ASP A 29 18.79 -16.65 -20.08
N ILE A 30 18.97 -16.31 -18.80
CA ILE A 30 19.14 -14.93 -18.32
C ILE A 30 20.46 -14.70 -17.58
N ALA A 31 21.28 -15.74 -17.41
CA ALA A 31 22.48 -15.69 -16.57
C ALA A 31 23.47 -14.62 -17.03
N GLU A 32 23.65 -14.46 -18.35
CA GLU A 32 24.53 -13.43 -18.93
C GLU A 32 24.06 -12.01 -18.58
N GLU A 33 22.77 -11.74 -18.71
CA GLU A 33 22.18 -10.44 -18.36
C GLU A 33 22.24 -10.20 -16.85
N VAL A 34 21.94 -11.22 -16.04
CA VAL A 34 22.05 -11.13 -14.57
C VAL A 34 23.47 -10.77 -14.18
N ASN A 35 24.48 -11.47 -14.72
CA ASN A 35 25.89 -11.20 -14.44
C ASN A 35 26.31 -9.81 -14.94
N TYR A 36 25.82 -9.40 -16.10
CA TYR A 36 26.10 -8.07 -16.64
C TYR A 36 25.54 -6.97 -15.72
N TRP A 37 24.31 -7.11 -15.23
CA TRP A 37 23.68 -6.07 -14.41
C TRP A 37 23.99 -6.19 -12.92
N GLN A 38 24.56 -7.31 -12.46
CA GLN A 38 24.91 -7.55 -11.06
C GLN A 38 25.68 -6.41 -10.38
N PRO A 39 26.72 -5.80 -10.98
CA PRO A 39 27.43 -4.66 -10.39
C PRO A 39 26.70 -3.32 -10.60
N SER A 40 25.36 -3.30 -10.61
CA SER A 40 24.58 -2.08 -10.76
C SER A 40 23.81 -1.72 -9.50
N LEU A 41 23.54 -0.44 -9.32
CA LEU A 41 22.71 0.12 -8.27
C LEU A 41 21.58 0.91 -8.90
N VAL A 42 20.36 0.64 -8.47
CA VAL A 42 19.22 1.52 -8.76
C VAL A 42 19.17 2.58 -7.66
N CYS A 43 18.80 3.83 -7.95
CA CYS A 43 18.73 4.89 -6.94
C CYS A 43 17.75 6.00 -7.32
N TYR A 44 17.35 6.81 -6.33
CA TYR A 44 16.51 7.99 -6.50
C TYR A 44 16.94 9.12 -5.56
N VAL A 45 16.55 10.36 -5.88
CA VAL A 45 16.83 11.54 -5.06
C VAL A 45 15.55 11.98 -4.35
N ILE A 46 15.58 12.05 -3.01
CA ILE A 46 14.40 12.42 -2.24
C ILE A 46 14.03 13.89 -2.51
N GLY A 47 12.79 14.10 -2.96
CA GLY A 47 12.25 15.44 -3.21
C GLY A 47 12.83 16.15 -4.45
N ALA A 48 13.50 15.43 -5.36
CA ALA A 48 13.94 15.97 -6.63
C ALA A 48 13.96 14.90 -7.74
N ASN A 49 13.81 15.34 -8.99
CA ASN A 49 13.99 14.52 -10.17
C ASN A 49 15.01 15.21 -11.08
N PRO A 50 16.33 15.11 -10.76
CA PRO A 50 17.35 15.78 -11.55
C PRO A 50 17.42 15.17 -12.97
N PRO A 51 17.71 15.98 -13.99
CA PRO A 51 18.03 15.44 -15.32
C PRO A 51 19.21 14.46 -15.26
N VAL A 52 19.16 13.38 -16.05
CA VAL A 52 20.13 12.28 -15.99
C VAL A 52 21.57 12.73 -16.23
N ASN A 53 21.79 13.71 -17.11
CA ASN A 53 23.11 14.30 -17.38
C ASN A 53 23.68 15.06 -16.17
N ILE A 54 22.82 15.73 -15.39
CA ILE A 54 23.25 16.42 -14.17
C ILE A 54 23.63 15.40 -13.09
N LEU A 55 22.83 14.34 -12.94
CA LEU A 55 23.13 13.27 -12.01
C LEU A 55 24.40 12.51 -12.41
N ASP A 56 24.57 12.16 -13.69
CA ASP A 56 25.78 11.51 -14.21
C ASP A 56 27.05 12.35 -13.93
N GLY A 57 27.00 13.65 -14.22
CA GLY A 57 28.12 14.55 -13.92
C GLY A 57 28.44 14.68 -12.43
N PHE A 58 27.43 14.57 -11.56
CA PHE A 58 27.63 14.52 -10.11
C PHE A 58 28.28 13.20 -9.68
N LEU A 59 27.73 12.06 -10.12
CA LEU A 59 28.20 10.71 -9.76
C LEU A 59 29.63 10.47 -10.22
N ARG A 60 29.98 10.88 -11.43
CA ARG A 60 31.36 10.82 -11.95
C ARG A 60 32.33 11.70 -11.18
N ARG A 61 31.87 12.75 -10.51
CA ARG A 61 32.73 13.58 -9.66
C ARG A 61 33.06 12.91 -8.33
N ILE A 62 32.06 12.28 -7.71
CA ILE A 62 32.20 11.67 -6.38
C ILE A 62 32.78 10.25 -6.44
N TRP A 63 32.49 9.50 -7.51
CA TRP A 63 32.88 8.10 -7.66
C TRP A 63 33.82 7.82 -8.83
N LYS A 64 34.16 8.86 -9.61
CA LYS A 64 35.18 8.82 -10.69
C LYS A 64 35.00 7.60 -11.59
N ASP A 65 36.07 6.84 -11.76
CA ASP A 65 36.16 5.70 -12.67
C ASP A 65 35.32 4.51 -12.21
N ALA A 66 34.83 4.51 -10.97
CA ALA A 66 33.95 3.45 -10.49
C ALA A 66 32.62 3.40 -11.27
N VAL A 67 32.16 4.54 -11.83
CA VAL A 67 30.90 4.63 -12.57
C VAL A 67 31.13 4.37 -14.06
N VAL A 68 30.63 3.23 -14.53
CA VAL A 68 30.66 2.85 -15.95
C VAL A 68 29.54 3.56 -16.70
N LYS A 69 28.31 3.46 -16.20
CA LYS A 69 27.12 3.99 -16.89
C LYS A 69 26.09 4.51 -15.90
N VAL A 70 25.47 5.64 -16.23
CA VAL A 70 24.28 6.15 -15.55
C VAL A 70 23.14 6.18 -16.57
N GLY A 71 22.01 5.57 -16.21
CA GLY A 71 20.82 5.51 -17.05
C GLY A 71 19.58 5.94 -16.29
N LEU A 72 18.56 6.38 -17.02
CA LEU A 72 17.22 6.63 -16.50
C LEU A 72 16.38 5.37 -16.75
N LEU A 73 15.89 4.72 -15.69
CA LEU A 73 14.97 3.58 -15.80
C LEU A 73 13.52 4.05 -15.89
N ALA A 74 13.17 5.05 -15.07
CA ALA A 74 11.85 5.66 -15.02
C ALA A 74 11.97 7.09 -14.49
N LYS A 75 10.88 7.85 -14.48
CA LYS A 75 10.89 9.25 -14.00
C LYS A 75 11.38 9.33 -12.54
N GLY A 76 12.59 9.86 -12.33
CA GLY A 76 13.22 9.98 -11.01
C GLY A 76 13.94 8.74 -10.50
N ILE A 77 14.02 7.67 -11.30
CA ILE A 77 14.68 6.41 -10.96
C ILE A 77 15.84 6.18 -11.93
N PHE A 78 17.03 6.01 -11.36
CA PHE A 78 18.27 5.91 -12.10
C PHE A 78 18.92 4.55 -11.85
N ILE A 79 19.65 4.05 -12.85
CA ILE A 79 20.53 2.89 -12.71
C ILE A 79 21.97 3.33 -12.91
N ILE A 80 22.85 2.88 -12.03
CA ILE A 80 24.26 3.19 -11.99
C ILE A 80 25.01 1.86 -12.10
N LYS A 81 25.69 1.63 -13.21
CA LYS A 81 26.55 0.46 -13.39
C LYS A 81 27.95 0.79 -12.90
N PHE A 82 28.49 -0.08 -12.06
CA PHE A 82 29.86 -0.01 -11.57
C PHE A 82 30.77 -0.98 -12.34
N GLN A 83 32.08 -0.79 -12.21
CA GLN A 83 33.07 -1.67 -12.83
C GLN A 83 32.97 -3.11 -12.30
N ASN A 84 32.71 -3.27 -11.00
CA ASN A 84 32.60 -4.56 -10.34
C ASN A 84 31.76 -4.47 -9.04
N LEU A 85 31.48 -5.63 -8.44
CA LEU A 85 30.66 -5.75 -7.23
C LEU A 85 31.32 -5.05 -6.02
N GLU A 86 32.64 -5.17 -5.89
CA GLU A 86 33.39 -4.59 -4.78
C GLU A 86 33.26 -3.06 -4.72
N MET A 87 33.33 -2.38 -5.88
CA MET A 87 33.14 -0.93 -5.95
C MET A 87 31.72 -0.50 -5.59
N ARG A 88 30.71 -1.26 -6.05
CA ARG A 88 29.30 -1.03 -5.69
C ARG A 88 29.10 -1.18 -4.17
N ASP A 89 29.62 -2.24 -3.57
CA ASP A 89 29.41 -2.57 -2.16
C ASP A 89 30.11 -1.57 -1.25
N LYS A 90 31.33 -1.17 -1.59
CA LYS A 90 32.07 -0.11 -0.90
C LYS A 90 31.32 1.22 -0.88
N ILE A 91 30.57 1.54 -1.95
CA ILE A 91 29.75 2.75 -2.03
C ILE A 91 28.49 2.62 -1.16
N MET A 92 27.88 1.44 -1.11
CA MET A 92 26.73 1.19 -0.21
C MET A 92 27.12 1.30 1.27
N GLU A 93 28.33 0.87 1.64
CA GLU A 93 28.84 0.90 3.02
C GLU A 93 29.18 2.32 3.52
N GLN A 94 29.42 3.28 2.61
CA GLN A 94 29.74 4.67 2.96
C GLN A 94 28.54 5.47 3.50
N GLY A 95 27.33 4.89 3.49
CA GLY A 95 26.12 5.53 4.02
C GLY A 95 25.43 6.46 3.02
N TYR A 96 24.88 7.58 3.52
CA TYR A 96 24.03 8.46 2.69
C TYR A 96 24.84 9.34 1.75
N VAL A 97 24.40 9.41 0.49
CA VAL A 97 24.96 10.30 -0.53
C VAL A 97 24.07 11.53 -0.65
N PHE A 98 24.65 12.72 -0.69
CA PHE A 98 23.89 13.96 -0.80
C PHE A 98 24.02 14.59 -2.20
N PHE A 99 22.90 14.68 -2.92
CA PHE A 99 22.77 15.45 -4.16
C PHE A 99 22.12 16.80 -3.86
N ASP A 100 22.88 17.90 -3.96
CA ASP A 100 22.40 19.26 -3.72
C ASP A 100 21.56 19.40 -2.43
N ARG A 101 22.17 19.00 -1.29
CA ARG A 101 21.58 18.95 0.06
C ARG A 101 20.40 17.98 0.23
N LYS A 102 20.03 17.21 -0.81
CA LYS A 102 19.00 16.17 -0.77
C LYS A 102 19.64 14.79 -0.70
N VAL A 103 18.99 13.85 -0.01
CA VAL A 103 19.51 12.49 0.13
C VAL A 103 19.23 11.70 -1.15
N MET A 104 20.28 11.17 -1.76
CA MET A 104 20.21 10.14 -2.78
C MET A 104 20.26 8.78 -2.07
N LYS A 105 19.26 7.94 -2.31
CA LYS A 105 19.16 6.62 -1.69
C LYS A 105 19.42 5.52 -2.71
N PRO A 106 20.26 4.53 -2.38
CA PRO A 106 20.25 3.27 -3.10
C PRO A 106 18.85 2.68 -2.97
N TRP A 107 18.28 2.32 -4.11
CA TRP A 107 17.13 1.45 -4.17
C TRP A 107 17.59 0.10 -3.65
N ASN A 108 17.02 -0.32 -2.52
CA ASN A 108 17.38 -1.55 -1.84
C ASN A 108 16.16 -2.48 -1.89
N SER A 109 16.39 -3.78 -2.04
CA SER A 109 15.32 -4.79 -2.03
C SER A 109 14.63 -4.94 -0.66
N VAL A 110 15.17 -4.29 0.38
CA VAL A 110 14.48 -4.09 1.67
C VAL A 110 13.30 -3.10 1.51
N ASP A 111 13.33 -2.26 0.48
CA ASP A 111 12.27 -1.32 0.06
C ASP A 111 11.50 -1.79 -1.19
N ASP A 112 11.81 -2.95 -1.80
CA ASP A 112 10.83 -3.66 -2.63
C ASP A 112 11.21 -5.12 -2.95
N PHE A 113 10.17 -5.94 -2.82
CA PHE A 113 10.06 -7.38 -2.97
C PHE A 113 10.77 -7.92 -4.21
N THR A 114 11.74 -8.82 -4.02
CA THR A 114 12.25 -9.66 -5.13
C THR A 114 11.12 -10.50 -5.72
N LYS A 115 11.24 -10.81 -7.02
CA LYS A 115 10.31 -11.66 -7.79
C LYS A 115 10.01 -13.03 -7.16
N SER A 116 10.86 -13.47 -6.24
CA SER A 116 10.70 -14.67 -5.42
C SER A 116 9.66 -14.56 -4.29
N HIS A 117 9.08 -13.37 -4.04
CA HIS A 117 8.07 -13.12 -3.01
C HIS A 117 6.67 -12.83 -3.59
N LEU A 118 6.52 -12.94 -4.92
CA LEU A 118 5.25 -12.80 -5.62
C LEU A 118 4.55 -14.16 -5.67
N HIS A 119 3.62 -14.39 -4.76
CA HIS A 119 2.87 -15.64 -4.68
C HIS A 119 1.35 -15.44 -4.81
N CYS A 120 0.91 -14.69 -5.82
CA CYS A 120 -0.38 -14.92 -6.48
C CYS A 120 -0.48 -14.05 -7.73
N GLN A 121 -0.66 -14.67 -8.91
CA GLN A 121 -1.08 -13.98 -10.12
C GLN A 121 -2.27 -14.77 -10.68
N LEU A 122 -3.50 -14.42 -10.27
CA LEU A 122 -4.68 -14.91 -10.99
C LEU A 122 -4.73 -14.22 -12.35
N GLY A 123 -4.65 -15.00 -13.43
CA GLY A 123 -5.09 -14.76 -14.82
C GLY A 123 -4.75 -13.42 -15.49
N SER A 124 -5.08 -12.29 -14.86
CA SER A 124 -4.92 -10.91 -15.30
C SER A 124 -4.14 -10.00 -14.33
N GLY A 125 -3.67 -10.46 -13.16
CA GLY A 125 -2.68 -9.74 -12.33
C GLY A 125 -3.17 -8.48 -11.61
N ARG A 126 -4.46 -8.37 -11.25
CA ARG A 126 -5.05 -7.14 -10.66
C ARG A 126 -4.67 -6.84 -9.22
N ILE A 127 -4.39 -7.87 -8.42
CA ILE A 127 -4.01 -7.73 -7.01
C ILE A 127 -2.69 -8.44 -6.78
N ILE A 128 -1.72 -7.71 -6.26
CA ILE A 128 -0.42 -8.23 -5.85
C ILE A 128 -0.31 -8.11 -4.34
N VAL A 129 -0.05 -9.24 -3.69
CA VAL A 129 0.25 -9.32 -2.26
C VAL A 129 1.72 -9.70 -2.11
N ALA A 130 2.46 -8.88 -1.38
CA ALA A 130 3.88 -9.11 -1.14
C ALA A 130 4.20 -8.93 0.35
N TRP A 131 5.02 -9.83 0.90
CA TRP A 131 5.38 -9.83 2.32
C TRP A 131 6.83 -10.27 2.53
N GLN A 132 7.39 -9.88 3.69
CA GLN A 132 8.71 -10.27 4.12
C GLN A 132 8.61 -11.60 4.90
N PRO A 133 9.15 -12.73 4.39
CA PRO A 133 8.95 -14.04 5.02
C PRO A 133 9.54 -14.16 6.42
N SER A 134 10.61 -13.40 6.71
CA SER A 134 11.20 -13.36 8.06
C SER A 134 10.37 -12.59 9.08
N ALA A 135 9.41 -11.77 8.63
CA ALA A 135 8.56 -10.97 9.51
C ALA A 135 7.11 -11.50 9.58
N TYR A 136 6.63 -12.11 8.50
CA TYR A 136 5.26 -12.60 8.40
C TYR A 136 5.20 -13.95 7.71
N SER A 137 4.40 -14.86 8.27
CA SER A 137 3.86 -16.01 7.54
C SER A 137 2.50 -15.61 6.96
N VAL A 138 2.30 -15.85 5.68
CA VAL A 138 1.06 -15.52 4.96
C VAL A 138 0.50 -16.79 4.35
N ASP A 139 -0.70 -17.17 4.78
CA ASP A 139 -1.45 -18.30 4.25
C ASP A 139 -2.65 -17.79 3.46
N ILE A 140 -2.64 -18.02 2.14
CA ILE A 140 -3.68 -17.57 1.23
C ILE A 140 -4.84 -18.55 1.31
N LYS A 141 -5.97 -18.11 1.87
CA LYS A 141 -7.14 -18.95 2.12
C LYS A 141 -8.11 -18.97 0.95
N TYR A 142 -8.27 -17.83 0.28
CA TYR A 142 -9.21 -17.69 -0.82
C TYR A 142 -8.78 -16.55 -1.74
N CYS A 143 -8.97 -16.74 -3.05
CA CYS A 143 -8.76 -15.70 -4.03
C CYS A 143 -9.90 -15.70 -5.04
N SER A 144 -10.24 -14.50 -5.52
CA SER A 144 -11.10 -14.28 -6.66
C SER A 144 -10.43 -13.29 -7.62
N SER A 145 -11.19 -12.86 -8.62
CA SER A 145 -10.74 -11.81 -9.53
C SER A 145 -10.76 -10.40 -8.91
N GLN A 146 -11.42 -10.24 -7.75
CA GLN A 146 -11.63 -8.97 -7.05
C GLN A 146 -11.08 -8.94 -5.62
N LEU A 147 -10.65 -10.08 -5.07
CA LEU A 147 -10.03 -10.12 -3.74
C LEU A 147 -8.98 -11.23 -3.56
N VAL A 148 -8.11 -11.03 -2.57
CA VAL A 148 -7.18 -12.03 -2.03
C VAL A 148 -7.32 -12.02 -0.52
N HIS A 149 -7.79 -13.13 0.05
CA HIS A 149 -8.00 -13.31 1.48
C HIS A 149 -6.90 -14.19 2.07
N CYS A 150 -6.24 -13.64 3.09
CA CYS A 150 -5.07 -14.23 3.73
C CYS A 150 -5.27 -14.35 5.24
N TYR A 151 -4.73 -15.42 5.81
CA TYR A 151 -4.45 -15.53 7.23
C TYR A 151 -2.99 -15.19 7.48
N ILE A 152 -2.73 -14.17 8.30
CA ILE A 152 -1.38 -13.65 8.54
C ILE A 152 -0.96 -13.96 9.97
N HIS A 153 0.28 -14.42 10.13
CA HIS A 153 0.95 -14.54 11.42
C HIS A 153 2.17 -13.63 11.45
N SER A 154 2.18 -12.64 12.35
CA SER A 154 3.36 -11.81 12.60
C SER A 154 4.36 -12.57 13.45
N MET A 155 5.53 -12.87 12.89
CA MET A 155 6.57 -13.65 13.58
C MET A 155 7.14 -12.89 14.78
N LYS A 156 7.26 -11.56 14.68
CA LYS A 156 7.82 -10.71 15.74
C LYS A 156 6.88 -10.55 16.93
N GLN A 157 5.59 -10.32 16.68
CA GLN A 157 4.61 -10.07 17.74
C GLN A 157 3.84 -11.31 18.17
N ASN A 158 4.00 -12.42 17.44
CA ASN A 158 3.28 -13.68 17.63
C ASN A 158 1.74 -13.52 17.59
N GLU A 159 1.25 -12.60 16.77
CA GLU A 159 -0.17 -12.33 16.61
C GLU A 159 -0.67 -12.81 15.25
N LYS A 160 -1.95 -13.17 15.20
CA LYS A 160 -2.59 -13.71 14.01
C LYS A 160 -3.87 -12.95 13.71
N PHE A 161 -4.12 -12.71 12.43
CA PHE A 161 -5.27 -11.97 11.96
C PHE A 161 -5.55 -12.26 10.49
N PHE A 162 -6.78 -12.02 10.06
CA PHE A 162 -7.16 -12.08 8.66
C PHE A 162 -6.93 -10.74 7.97
N VAL A 163 -6.52 -10.81 6.70
CA VAL A 163 -6.48 -9.65 5.81
C VAL A 163 -7.15 -10.02 4.49
N THR A 164 -8.07 -9.18 4.04
CA THR A 164 -8.64 -9.26 2.70
C THR A 164 -8.21 -8.06 1.89
N PHE A 165 -7.45 -8.31 0.83
CA PHE A 165 -7.07 -7.32 -0.15
C PHE A 165 -8.09 -7.28 -1.27
N ILE A 166 -8.61 -6.11 -1.62
CA ILE A 166 -9.65 -6.00 -2.63
C ILE A 166 -9.30 -5.02 -3.75
N TYR A 167 -9.78 -5.35 -4.94
CA TYR A 167 -9.83 -4.48 -6.10
C TYR A 167 -11.17 -4.71 -6.78
N GLY A 168 -12.18 -3.93 -6.37
CA GLY A 168 -13.52 -4.00 -6.92
C GLY A 168 -13.53 -3.60 -8.38
N PHE A 169 -14.35 -4.27 -9.20
CA PHE A 169 -14.47 -3.90 -10.60
C PHE A 169 -15.18 -2.56 -10.78
N ASN A 170 -14.87 -1.85 -11.87
CA ASN A 170 -15.60 -0.64 -12.24
C ASN A 170 -17.07 -0.89 -12.59
N ASP A 171 -17.40 -2.14 -12.94
CA ASP A 171 -18.76 -2.59 -13.26
C ASP A 171 -19.52 -2.95 -11.98
N GLU A 172 -20.58 -2.21 -11.69
CA GLU A 172 -21.43 -2.37 -10.51
C GLU A 172 -22.02 -3.79 -10.40
N GLN A 173 -22.54 -4.36 -11.50
CA GLN A 173 -23.15 -5.67 -11.47
C GLN A 173 -22.14 -6.77 -11.15
N LYS A 174 -20.91 -6.63 -11.65
CA LYS A 174 -19.86 -7.61 -11.35
C LYS A 174 -19.30 -7.46 -9.93
N ARG A 175 -19.41 -6.28 -9.31
CA ARG A 175 -19.04 -6.09 -7.90
C ARG A 175 -19.98 -6.79 -6.93
N GLU A 176 -21.19 -7.15 -7.33
CA GLU A 176 -22.08 -7.98 -6.49
C GLU A 176 -21.41 -9.28 -6.02
N GLU A 177 -20.56 -9.87 -6.88
CA GLU A 177 -19.76 -11.05 -6.52
C GLU A 177 -18.77 -10.74 -5.38
N LEU A 178 -18.13 -9.56 -5.41
CA LEU A 178 -17.22 -9.12 -4.35
C LEU A 178 -17.95 -9.00 -3.02
N TRP A 179 -19.12 -8.33 -3.00
CA TRP A 179 -19.91 -8.17 -1.78
C TRP A 179 -20.39 -9.51 -1.21
N GLY A 180 -20.93 -10.39 -2.05
CA GLY A 180 -21.35 -11.72 -1.61
C GLY A 180 -20.19 -12.59 -1.11
N ASN A 181 -18.99 -12.42 -1.65
CA ASN A 181 -17.80 -13.11 -1.14
C ASN A 181 -17.38 -12.59 0.25
N LEU A 182 -17.43 -11.27 0.47
CA LEU A 182 -17.13 -10.68 1.79
C LEU A 182 -18.13 -11.16 2.85
N GLU A 183 -19.42 -11.19 2.53
CA GLU A 183 -20.48 -11.66 3.43
C GLU A 183 -20.28 -13.13 3.81
N LYS A 184 -19.94 -13.98 2.82
CA LYS A 184 -19.61 -15.39 3.10
C LYS A 184 -18.39 -15.52 4.01
N LEU A 185 -17.34 -14.75 3.76
CA LEU A 185 -16.15 -14.78 4.61
C LEU A 185 -16.47 -14.34 6.04
N ALA A 186 -17.26 -13.29 6.21
CA ALA A 186 -17.65 -12.75 7.52
C ALA A 186 -18.34 -13.79 8.41
N THR A 187 -19.16 -14.69 7.84
CA THR A 187 -19.85 -15.75 8.63
C THR A 187 -18.90 -16.70 9.36
N GLY A 188 -17.67 -16.88 8.86
CA GLY A 188 -16.68 -17.82 9.40
C GLY A 188 -15.54 -17.18 10.19
N ILE A 189 -15.47 -15.85 10.26
CA ILE A 189 -14.35 -15.12 10.86
C ILE A 189 -14.74 -14.66 12.27
N GLN A 190 -14.02 -15.15 13.28
CA GLN A 190 -14.16 -14.69 14.68
C GLN A 190 -12.91 -13.96 15.18
N GLU A 191 -11.88 -13.90 14.35
CA GLU A 191 -10.58 -13.29 14.65
C GLU A 191 -10.52 -11.83 14.17
N PRO A 192 -9.51 -11.06 14.61
CA PRO A 192 -9.22 -9.76 14.03
C PRO A 192 -9.14 -9.81 12.50
N TRP A 193 -9.94 -8.99 11.84
CA TRP A 193 -10.00 -8.94 10.38
C TRP A 193 -9.97 -7.51 9.87
N ILE A 194 -9.17 -7.29 8.84
CA ILE A 194 -9.07 -6.04 8.11
C ILE A 194 -9.28 -6.28 6.61
N ILE A 195 -10.03 -5.38 5.98
CA ILE A 195 -10.26 -5.31 4.54
C ILE A 195 -9.56 -4.05 4.02
N LEU A 196 -8.74 -4.21 2.99
CA LEU A 196 -7.87 -3.16 2.45
C LEU A 196 -7.96 -3.11 0.93
N GLY A 197 -8.12 -1.91 0.38
CA GLY A 197 -7.92 -1.68 -1.04
C GLY A 197 -8.96 -0.79 -1.66
N ASP A 198 -9.11 -0.95 -2.97
CA ASP A 198 -10.02 -0.17 -3.80
C ASP A 198 -11.38 -0.85 -3.90
N PHE A 199 -12.40 -0.22 -3.31
CA PHE A 199 -13.79 -0.67 -3.40
C PHE A 199 -14.45 -0.24 -4.72
N ASN A 200 -13.85 0.70 -5.45
CA ASN A 200 -14.40 1.44 -6.58
C ASN A 200 -15.74 2.15 -6.29
N GLU A 201 -16.10 2.29 -5.02
CA GLU A 201 -17.44 2.67 -4.56
C GLU A 201 -17.36 3.65 -3.38
N ILE A 202 -18.32 4.58 -3.30
CA ILE A 202 -18.47 5.49 -2.16
C ILE A 202 -19.59 5.02 -1.23
N LEU A 203 -19.40 5.17 0.08
CA LEU A 203 -20.39 4.88 1.12
C LEU A 203 -21.36 6.04 1.33
N TYR A 204 -20.87 7.27 1.19
CA TYR A 204 -21.62 8.50 1.49
C TYR A 204 -21.49 9.54 0.38
N ALA A 205 -22.46 10.45 0.28
CA ALA A 205 -22.50 11.43 -0.81
C ALA A 205 -21.35 12.45 -0.77
N ASN A 206 -20.88 12.77 0.44
CA ASN A 206 -19.74 13.68 0.66
C ASN A 206 -18.39 13.07 0.31
N GLU A 207 -18.33 11.77 -0.01
CA GLU A 207 -17.13 11.07 -0.42
C GLU A 207 -16.84 11.19 -1.92
N ARG A 208 -17.63 11.97 -2.65
CA ARG A 208 -17.38 12.32 -4.04
C ARG A 208 -17.63 13.80 -4.28
N VAL A 209 -16.66 14.44 -4.94
CA VAL A 209 -16.65 15.89 -5.16
C VAL A 209 -16.22 16.20 -6.60
N GLY A 210 -16.91 17.12 -7.25
CA GLY A 210 -16.59 17.61 -8.59
C GLY A 210 -17.81 18.27 -9.23
N ARG A 211 -17.63 19.26 -10.10
CA ARG A 211 -18.75 20.02 -10.71
C ARG A 211 -19.74 19.14 -11.46
N LYS A 212 -19.24 18.07 -12.09
CA LYS A 212 -20.03 17.08 -12.85
C LYS A 212 -20.24 15.77 -12.08
N ALA A 213 -19.87 15.71 -10.81
CA ALA A 213 -19.92 14.47 -10.07
C ALA A 213 -21.36 14.16 -9.67
N GLN A 214 -21.85 12.99 -10.09
CA GLN A 214 -23.03 12.38 -9.49
C GLN A 214 -22.56 11.57 -8.28
N SER A 215 -22.96 12.02 -7.10
CA SER A 215 -22.72 11.33 -5.84
C SER A 215 -23.89 10.40 -5.58
N ASN A 216 -23.80 9.17 -6.09
CA ASN A 216 -24.77 8.09 -5.84
C ASN A 216 -24.11 7.07 -4.91
N PRO A 217 -24.32 7.16 -3.58
CA PRO A 217 -23.67 6.27 -2.64
C PRO A 217 -24.28 4.87 -2.69
N SER A 218 -23.44 3.85 -2.75
CA SER A 218 -23.91 2.47 -2.92
C SER A 218 -24.64 1.95 -1.69
N GLN A 219 -25.92 1.64 -1.85
CA GLN A 219 -26.71 0.98 -0.80
C GLN A 219 -26.16 -0.43 -0.56
N ARG A 220 -25.82 -1.14 -1.63
CA ARG A 220 -25.30 -2.49 -1.54
C ARG A 220 -24.02 -2.59 -0.71
N LEU A 221 -23.09 -1.66 -0.90
CA LEU A 221 -21.88 -1.61 -0.10
C LEU A 221 -22.21 -1.35 1.38
N ARG A 222 -23.13 -0.42 1.68
CA ARG A 222 -23.56 -0.18 3.07
C ARG A 222 -24.15 -1.43 3.70
N ASP A 223 -25.06 -2.10 3.01
CA ASP A 223 -25.69 -3.34 3.50
C ASP A 223 -24.64 -4.43 3.76
N CYS A 224 -23.66 -4.57 2.86
CA CYS A 224 -22.54 -5.51 3.02
C CYS A 224 -21.71 -5.18 4.27
N MET A 225 -21.32 -3.91 4.44
CA MET A 225 -20.51 -3.48 5.59
C MET A 225 -21.27 -3.62 6.91
N GLU A 226 -22.56 -3.33 6.92
CA GLU A 226 -23.43 -3.52 8.09
C GLU A 226 -23.56 -5.01 8.46
N LEU A 227 -23.87 -5.88 7.49
CA LEU A 227 -23.97 -7.32 7.71
C LEU A 227 -22.66 -7.92 8.22
N CYS A 228 -21.53 -7.47 7.67
CA CYS A 228 -20.21 -7.96 8.07
C CYS A 228 -19.67 -7.29 9.35
N GLU A 229 -20.39 -6.34 9.94
CA GLU A 229 -19.95 -5.49 11.06
C GLU A 229 -18.59 -4.79 10.80
N ILE A 230 -18.34 -4.41 9.55
CA ILE A 230 -17.09 -3.79 9.12
C ILE A 230 -17.22 -2.26 9.13
N THR A 231 -16.26 -1.59 9.75
CA THR A 231 -16.23 -0.11 9.85
C THR A 231 -14.88 0.45 9.42
N ASP A 232 -14.84 1.71 8.95
CA ASP A 232 -13.58 2.36 8.61
C ASP A 232 -12.61 2.38 9.81
N LEU A 233 -11.38 1.88 9.62
CA LEU A 233 -10.31 1.97 10.60
C LEU A 233 -9.95 3.45 10.81
N LYS A 234 -9.64 3.84 12.05
CA LYS A 234 -9.18 5.21 12.35
C LYS A 234 -8.05 5.63 11.39
N PHE A 235 -8.21 6.78 10.76
CA PHE A 235 -7.29 7.20 9.71
C PHE A 235 -6.84 8.66 9.81
N SER A 236 -5.78 8.98 9.08
CA SER A 236 -5.25 10.34 8.90
C SER A 236 -4.73 10.51 7.47
N GLY A 237 -4.53 11.76 7.03
CA GLY A 237 -4.08 12.06 5.67
C GLY A 237 -5.22 12.51 4.76
N SER A 238 -5.10 12.24 3.45
CA SER A 238 -6.10 12.65 2.47
C SER A 238 -7.42 11.90 2.66
N PHE A 239 -8.54 12.63 2.71
CA PHE A 239 -9.87 12.03 2.77
C PHE A 239 -10.29 11.44 1.41
N LEU A 240 -10.06 12.19 0.32
CA LEU A 240 -10.33 11.73 -1.04
C LEU A 240 -9.08 11.04 -1.58
N THR A 241 -9.24 9.82 -2.08
CA THR A 241 -8.14 8.91 -2.38
C THR A 241 -7.90 8.74 -3.88
N TRP A 242 -8.91 9.04 -4.70
CA TRP A 242 -8.86 8.93 -6.15
C TRP A 242 -9.27 10.21 -6.87
N ASN A 243 -8.80 10.39 -8.11
CA ASN A 243 -9.31 11.39 -9.05
C ASN A 243 -9.15 10.95 -10.50
N ASN A 244 -10.10 11.36 -11.36
CA ASN A 244 -10.14 11.01 -12.79
C ASN A 244 -9.05 11.69 -13.66
N LYS A 245 -8.11 12.43 -13.07
CA LYS A 245 -7.03 13.17 -13.75
C LYS A 245 -7.44 14.14 -14.86
N GLN A 246 -8.74 14.45 -15.00
CA GLN A 246 -9.22 15.36 -16.03
C GLN A 246 -8.86 16.83 -15.71
N LYS A 247 -9.19 17.71 -16.66
CA LYS A 247 -9.04 19.17 -16.53
C LYS A 247 -9.81 19.69 -15.31
N PRO A 248 -9.40 20.82 -14.70
CA PRO A 248 -9.99 21.30 -13.45
C PRO A 248 -11.52 21.39 -13.43
N ASP A 249 -12.15 21.76 -14.56
CA ASP A 249 -13.62 21.86 -14.66
C ASP A 249 -14.33 20.51 -14.66
N ASP A 250 -13.65 19.45 -15.11
CA ASP A 250 -14.16 18.08 -15.23
C ASP A 250 -13.60 17.15 -14.15
N ARG A 251 -12.80 17.70 -13.23
CA ARG A 251 -12.09 16.91 -12.22
C ARG A 251 -13.07 16.41 -11.16
N ILE A 252 -13.05 15.09 -10.98
CA ILE A 252 -13.82 14.40 -9.95
C ILE A 252 -12.83 13.75 -9.00
N PHE A 253 -13.12 13.85 -7.71
CA PHE A 253 -12.41 13.21 -6.63
C PHE A 253 -13.36 12.28 -5.88
N SER A 254 -12.88 11.09 -5.47
CA SER A 254 -13.69 10.16 -4.68
C SER A 254 -12.86 9.50 -3.57
N LYS A 255 -13.52 9.06 -2.48
CA LYS A 255 -12.97 8.16 -1.48
C LYS A 255 -13.44 6.74 -1.78
N ILE A 256 -12.62 6.00 -2.53
CA ILE A 256 -12.89 4.62 -2.95
C ILE A 256 -11.87 3.63 -2.39
N ASP A 257 -10.71 4.12 -1.95
CA ASP A 257 -9.71 3.31 -1.26
C ASP A 257 -9.99 3.35 0.25
N ARG A 258 -10.06 2.18 0.89
CA ARG A 258 -10.37 2.07 2.33
C ARG A 258 -9.53 1.03 3.05
N ALA A 259 -9.45 1.24 4.36
CA ALA A 259 -9.01 0.27 5.35
C ALA A 259 -10.15 0.13 6.36
N MET A 260 -10.78 -1.04 6.41
CA MET A 260 -11.96 -1.27 7.24
C MET A 260 -11.79 -2.53 8.08
N VAL A 261 -12.34 -2.56 9.28
CA VAL A 261 -12.05 -3.55 10.31
C VAL A 261 -13.31 -4.03 11.02
N ASN A 262 -13.27 -5.27 11.52
CA ASN A 262 -14.30 -5.81 12.40
C ASN A 262 -14.07 -5.38 13.88
N PRO A 263 -15.03 -5.62 14.79
CA PRO A 263 -14.89 -5.27 16.20
C PRO A 263 -13.68 -5.95 16.88
N GLN A 264 -13.40 -7.20 16.52
CA GLN A 264 -12.32 -8.01 17.09
C GLN A 264 -10.95 -7.39 16.79
N TRP A 265 -10.77 -6.81 15.60
CA TRP A 265 -9.57 -6.03 15.28
C TRP A 265 -9.39 -4.83 16.20
N SER A 266 -10.47 -4.10 16.51
CA SER A 266 -10.40 -2.95 17.40
C SER A 266 -10.02 -3.36 18.83
N CYS A 267 -10.49 -4.52 19.28
CA CYS A 267 -10.12 -5.09 20.57
C CYS A 267 -8.65 -5.54 20.63
N SER A 268 -8.16 -6.22 19.59
CA SER A 268 -6.78 -6.73 19.56
C SER A 268 -5.75 -5.65 19.22
N PHE A 269 -6.09 -4.69 18.37
CA PHE A 269 -5.17 -3.66 17.88
C PHE A 269 -5.73 -2.23 18.08
N PRO A 270 -5.99 -1.81 19.34
CA PRO A 270 -6.65 -0.53 19.64
C PRO A 270 -5.85 0.68 19.16
N ASN A 271 -4.54 0.51 18.98
CA ASN A 271 -3.63 1.56 18.52
C ASN A 271 -3.46 1.62 16.99
N SER A 272 -4.00 0.65 16.25
CA SER A 272 -3.82 0.54 14.80
C SER A 272 -4.47 1.68 14.03
N LYS A 273 -3.83 2.20 12.97
CA LYS A 273 -4.38 3.29 12.17
C LYS A 273 -4.02 3.17 10.70
N ALA A 274 -4.88 3.69 9.84
CA ALA A 274 -4.55 3.93 8.44
C ALA A 274 -3.98 5.35 8.24
N VAL A 275 -3.03 5.48 7.33
CA VAL A 275 -2.48 6.76 6.88
C VAL A 275 -2.56 6.80 5.36
N PHE A 276 -3.40 7.69 4.85
CA PHE A 276 -3.53 7.96 3.42
C PHE A 276 -2.41 8.92 3.02
N LEU A 277 -1.39 8.40 2.35
CA LEU A 277 -0.16 9.13 2.08
C LEU A 277 -0.36 10.25 1.05
N PRO A 278 0.48 11.29 1.02
CA PRO A 278 0.39 12.31 -0.01
C PRO A 278 0.47 11.72 -1.42
N LYS A 279 -0.30 12.30 -2.33
CA LYS A 279 -0.42 11.88 -3.72
C LYS A 279 0.95 11.91 -4.44
N LEU A 280 1.31 10.80 -5.08
CA LEU A 280 2.43 10.68 -6.02
C LEU A 280 1.92 10.88 -7.47
N SER A 281 2.59 10.33 -8.50
CA SER A 281 2.13 10.43 -9.90
C SER A 281 0.82 9.69 -10.18
N PHE A 282 0.40 8.78 -9.30
CA PHE A 282 -0.80 7.95 -9.43
C PHE A 282 -2.10 8.75 -9.23
N ASP A 283 -3.18 8.23 -9.79
CA ASP A 283 -4.57 8.66 -9.58
C ASP A 283 -5.13 8.22 -8.24
N HIS A 284 -4.70 7.07 -7.72
CA HIS A 284 -4.93 6.60 -6.35
C HIS A 284 -3.88 7.10 -5.34
N ILE A 285 -4.25 7.06 -4.07
CA ILE A 285 -3.39 7.36 -2.92
C ILE A 285 -3.06 6.08 -2.15
N PRO A 286 -1.77 5.80 -1.88
CA PRO A 286 -1.39 4.63 -1.07
C PRO A 286 -1.93 4.71 0.36
N ILE A 287 -2.36 3.55 0.88
CA ILE A 287 -2.78 3.37 2.26
C ILE A 287 -1.66 2.68 3.04
N LEU A 288 -1.17 3.32 4.11
CA LEU A 288 -0.27 2.71 5.08
C LEU A 288 -1.04 2.32 6.34
N VAL A 289 -1.15 1.03 6.64
CA VAL A 289 -1.70 0.56 7.92
C VAL A 289 -0.58 0.31 8.91
N SER A 290 -0.61 1.05 10.01
CA SER A 290 0.25 0.84 11.17
C SER A 290 -0.55 0.07 12.20
N ILE A 291 -0.16 -1.18 12.49
CA ILE A 291 -0.83 -2.05 13.46
C ILE A 291 -0.22 -1.85 14.86
N TYR A 292 1.12 -1.87 14.89
CA TYR A 292 1.91 -1.77 16.12
C TYR A 292 2.35 -0.34 16.39
N GLN A 293 2.33 0.02 17.65
CA GLN A 293 2.89 1.28 18.10
C GLN A 293 4.40 1.14 18.21
N ASP A 294 5.16 2.01 17.53
CA ASP A 294 6.56 2.18 17.87
C ASP A 294 6.64 2.76 19.29
N TRP A 295 7.20 1.98 20.20
CA TRP A 295 7.43 2.34 21.60
C TRP A 295 8.34 3.58 21.76
N SER A 296 8.90 4.11 20.68
CA SER A 296 9.68 5.35 20.65
C SER A 296 8.83 6.64 20.60
N SER A 297 7.50 6.55 20.46
CA SER A 297 6.65 7.74 20.44
C SER A 297 6.38 8.29 21.86
N ARG A 298 6.80 9.53 22.10
CA ARG A 298 6.51 10.31 23.34
C ARG A 298 5.03 10.17 23.75
N LYS A 299 4.75 10.25 25.06
CA LYS A 299 3.38 10.22 25.62
C LYS A 299 2.49 11.18 24.83
N LYS A 300 1.52 10.63 24.10
CA LYS A 300 0.51 11.43 23.38
C LYS A 300 -0.49 11.97 24.40
N PRO A 301 -0.97 13.21 24.24
CA PRO A 301 -2.02 13.72 25.11
C PRO A 301 -3.30 12.90 24.91
N PHE A 302 -4.00 12.61 26.01
CA PHE A 302 -5.34 12.04 25.97
C PHE A 302 -6.27 12.97 25.19
N ARG A 303 -7.02 12.42 24.24
CA ARG A 303 -8.02 13.14 23.44
C ARG A 303 -9.26 12.29 23.34
N TYR A 304 -10.42 12.94 23.42
CA TYR A 304 -11.73 12.33 23.22
C TYR A 304 -12.58 13.25 22.35
N TYR A 305 -13.63 12.70 21.73
CA TYR A 305 -14.54 13.51 20.93
C TYR A 305 -15.36 14.43 21.83
N ASN A 306 -15.44 15.71 21.47
CA ASN A 306 -16.21 16.70 22.24
C ASN A 306 -17.68 16.31 22.42
N MET A 307 -18.24 15.51 21.49
CA MET A 307 -19.62 15.02 21.57
C MET A 307 -19.89 14.17 22.82
N TRP A 308 -18.88 13.49 23.39
CA TRP A 308 -19.08 12.67 24.60
C TRP A 308 -19.43 13.53 25.82
N LYS A 309 -19.06 14.82 25.84
CA LYS A 309 -19.52 15.78 26.87
C LYS A 309 -21.01 16.06 26.83
N LEU A 310 -21.67 15.73 25.72
CA LEU A 310 -23.11 15.94 25.56
C LEU A 310 -23.93 14.80 26.19
N ALA A 311 -23.29 13.69 26.59
CA ALA A 311 -23.99 12.61 27.28
C ALA A 311 -24.46 13.09 28.67
N PRO A 312 -25.74 12.88 29.05
CA PRO A 312 -26.28 13.38 30.32
C PRO A 312 -25.52 12.90 31.57
N ASP A 313 -24.84 11.77 31.48
CA ASP A 313 -24.12 11.10 32.55
C ASP A 313 -22.58 11.26 32.46
N PHE A 314 -22.08 12.09 31.54
CA PHE A 314 -20.64 12.23 31.29
C PHE A 314 -19.87 12.60 32.56
N ASP A 315 -20.27 13.69 33.23
CA ASP A 315 -19.55 14.19 34.42
C ASP A 315 -19.58 13.18 35.58
N ALA A 316 -20.73 12.53 35.79
CA ALA A 316 -20.90 11.51 36.83
C ALA A 316 -19.98 10.30 36.60
N LYS A 317 -19.93 9.78 35.37
CA LYS A 317 -19.04 8.67 34.99
C LYS A 317 -17.58 9.02 35.13
N VAL A 318 -17.20 10.22 34.70
CA VAL A 318 -15.83 10.71 34.75
C VAL A 318 -15.34 10.81 36.20
N ILE A 319 -16.16 11.35 37.11
CA ILE A 319 -15.86 11.40 38.55
C ILE A 319 -15.76 9.99 39.13
N GLN A 320 -16.70 9.10 38.79
CA GLN A 320 -16.69 7.72 39.24
C GLN A 320 -15.38 7.01 38.87
N CYS A 321 -15.00 7.04 37.59
CA CYS A 321 -13.79 6.38 37.10
C CYS A 321 -12.51 7.01 37.66
N TRP A 322 -12.48 8.33 37.93
CA TRP A 322 -11.29 8.97 38.51
C TRP A 322 -11.06 8.63 39.99
N ASN A 323 -12.11 8.22 40.70
CA ASN A 323 -12.04 7.79 42.09
C ASN A 323 -11.75 6.29 42.24
N GLU A 324 -11.65 5.55 41.15
CA GLU A 324 -11.25 4.13 41.17
C GLU A 324 -9.74 4.02 41.33
N ASP A 325 -9.30 3.18 42.25
CA ASP A 325 -7.88 2.93 42.50
C ASP A 325 -7.34 1.97 41.44
N VAL A 326 -6.60 2.50 40.47
CA VAL A 326 -6.03 1.73 39.35
C VAL A 326 -4.54 1.51 39.61
N LYS A 327 -4.13 0.26 39.86
CA LYS A 327 -2.70 -0.11 39.88
C LYS A 327 -2.17 -0.12 38.45
N GLY A 328 -1.28 0.83 38.16
CA GLY A 328 -0.64 1.01 36.85
C GLY A 328 0.57 0.13 36.60
#